data_AF-A0A7W0XUT1-F1
#
_entry.id   AF-A0A7W0XUT1-F1
#
_cell.length_a   1.000
_cell.length_b   1.000
_cell.length_c   1.000
_cell.angle_alpha   90.00
_cell.angle_beta   90.00
_cell.angle_gamma   90.00
#
_symmetry.space_group_name_H-M   'P 1'
#
loop_
_entity.id
_entity.type
_entity.pdbx_description
1 polymer ?
#
loop_
_entity_poly.entity_id
_entity_poly.type
_entity_poly.pdbx_seq_one_letter_code
_entity_poly.pdbx_strand_id
1 'polypeptide(L)'
;MFGLYLGSAVLARHRAESAADLAALAAAGAAPQGADSACGQAERVAAGMNARLDSCRLVGLVAEIQVSVTTELAVVGEATAHGRARAGPVSATPP
;
A
#
# COMPACT_ATOMS: atom_id res chain seq x y z
N MET A 1 -15.28 -23.02 -15.25
CA MET A 1 -15.52 -22.40 -13.93
C MET A 1 -14.23 -22.09 -13.14
N PHE A 2 -13.07 -22.72 -13.43
CA PHE A 2 -11.77 -22.35 -12.82
C PHE A 2 -11.29 -20.91 -13.09
N GLY A 3 -11.66 -20.33 -14.24
CA GLY A 3 -11.24 -18.97 -14.62
C GLY A 3 -11.82 -17.83 -13.77
N LEU A 4 -13.01 -18.01 -13.17
CA LEU A 4 -13.63 -17.00 -12.30
C LEU A 4 -12.92 -16.91 -10.94
N TYR A 5 -12.38 -18.02 -10.43
CA TYR A 5 -11.66 -18.07 -9.15
C TYR A 5 -10.25 -17.48 -9.22
N LEU A 6 -9.55 -17.71 -10.32
CA LEU A 6 -8.26 -17.06 -10.58
C LEU A 6 -8.44 -15.54 -10.70
N GLY A 7 -9.53 -15.09 -11.34
CA GLY A 7 -9.85 -13.67 -11.49
C GLY A 7 -10.06 -12.93 -10.17
N SER A 8 -10.76 -13.52 -9.20
CA SER A 8 -11.02 -12.89 -7.90
C SER A 8 -9.77 -12.80 -7.02
N ALA A 9 -8.93 -13.85 -7.02
CA ALA A 9 -7.65 -13.84 -6.29
C ALA A 9 -6.67 -12.81 -6.85
N VAL A 10 -6.55 -12.71 -8.18
CA VAL A 10 -5.71 -11.71 -8.85
C VAL A 10 -6.20 -10.30 -8.57
N LEU A 11 -7.52 -10.08 -8.57
CA LEU A 11 -8.10 -8.77 -8.27
C LEU A 11 -7.83 -8.32 -6.82
N ALA A 12 -7.94 -9.23 -5.85
CA ALA A 12 -7.61 -8.94 -4.45
C ALA A 12 -6.13 -8.55 -4.28
N ARG A 13 -5.23 -9.27 -4.94
CA ARG A 13 -3.79 -8.96 -4.95
C ARG A 13 -3.50 -7.60 -5.59
N HIS A 14 -4.09 -7.34 -6.75
CA HIS A 14 -3.87 -6.09 -7.48
C HIS A 14 -4.36 -4.86 -6.70
N ARG A 15 -5.46 -5.02 -5.96
CA ARG A 15 -5.94 -3.98 -5.03
C ARG A 15 -4.95 -3.72 -3.89
N ALA A 16 -4.41 -4.77 -3.28
CA ALA A 16 -3.42 -4.61 -2.21
C ALA A 16 -2.15 -3.92 -2.72
N GLU A 17 -1.66 -4.27 -3.91
CA GLU A 17 -0.50 -3.61 -4.52
C GLU A 17 -0.80 -2.14 -4.87
N SER A 18 -1.94 -1.87 -5.50
CA SER A 18 -2.36 -0.49 -5.84
C SER A 18 -2.52 0.38 -4.58
N ALA A 19 -3.06 -0.18 -3.49
CA ALA A 19 -3.19 0.52 -2.22
C ALA A 19 -1.82 0.82 -1.60
N ALA A 20 -0.88 -0.14 -1.67
CA ALA A 20 0.48 0.06 -1.20
C ALA A 20 1.19 1.19 -1.98
N ASP A 21 1.08 1.19 -3.32
CA ASP A 21 1.73 2.17 -4.18
C ASP A 21 1.22 3.60 -3.90
N LEU A 22 -0.09 3.78 -3.81
CA LEU A 22 -0.70 5.07 -3.49
C LEU A 22 -0.31 5.54 -2.08
N ALA A 23 -0.32 4.64 -1.09
CA ALA A 23 0.09 4.96 0.27
C ALA A 23 1.59 5.33 0.34
N ALA A 24 2.45 4.63 -0.41
CA ALA A 24 3.88 4.93 -0.48
C ALA A 24 4.14 6.30 -1.10
N LEU A 25 3.49 6.63 -2.22
CA LEU A 25 3.62 7.96 -2.84
C LEU A 25 3.13 9.07 -1.91
N ALA A 26 2.03 8.84 -1.20
CA ALA A 26 1.48 9.81 -0.27
C ALA A 26 2.41 10.03 0.94
N ALA A 27 3.00 8.97 1.48
CA ALA A 27 4.03 9.07 2.52
C ALA A 27 5.30 9.77 2.00
N ALA A 28 5.76 9.44 0.80
CA ALA A 28 6.93 10.09 0.20
C ALA A 28 6.71 11.60 -0.02
N GLY A 29 5.52 12.00 -0.45
CA GLY A 29 5.14 13.42 -0.59
C GLY A 29 5.10 14.18 0.74
N ALA A 30 4.77 13.49 1.83
CA ALA A 30 4.76 14.05 3.18
C ALA A 30 6.09 13.88 3.94
N ALA A 31 7.07 13.16 3.37
CA ALA A 31 8.36 12.89 4.00
C ALA A 31 9.12 14.13 4.52
N PRO A 32 9.12 15.30 3.83
CA PRO A 32 9.77 16.51 4.34
C PRO A 32 9.17 17.04 5.65
N GLN A 33 7.94 16.65 5.98
CA GLN A 33 7.23 17.04 7.21
C GLN A 33 7.50 16.08 8.38
N GLY A 34 8.30 15.02 8.15
CA GLY A 34 8.67 14.02 9.16
C GLY A 34 7.86 12.72 9.07
N ALA A 35 8.31 11.73 9.84
CA ALA A 35 7.78 10.36 9.80
C ALA A 35 6.30 10.29 10.21
N ASP A 36 5.88 11.04 11.22
CA ASP A 36 4.49 11.03 11.70
C ASP A 36 3.51 11.55 10.64
N SER A 37 3.88 12.64 9.95
CA SER A 37 3.08 13.19 8.84
C SER A 37 3.04 12.22 7.66
N ALA A 38 4.18 11.64 7.30
CA ALA A 38 4.29 10.65 6.23
C ALA A 38 3.43 9.40 6.50
N CYS A 39 3.54 8.81 7.68
CA CYS A 39 2.79 7.61 8.03
C CYS A 39 1.30 7.90 8.23
N GLY A 40 0.95 9.06 8.82
CA GLY A 40 -0.46 9.48 8.90
C GLY A 40 -1.09 9.70 7.53
N GLN A 41 -0.33 10.19 6.54
CA GLN A 41 -0.83 10.32 5.17
C GLN A 41 -0.97 8.96 4.47
N ALA A 42 -0.01 8.04 4.64
CA ALA A 42 -0.14 6.66 4.14
C ALA A 42 -1.37 5.95 4.74
N GLU A 43 -1.62 6.12 6.04
CA GLU A 43 -2.78 5.51 6.72
C GLU A 43 -4.10 6.03 6.16
N ARG A 44 -4.23 7.35 5.95
CA ARG A 44 -5.43 7.95 5.33
C ARG A 44 -5.70 7.38 3.94
N VAL A 45 -4.66 7.22 3.12
CA VAL A 45 -4.78 6.67 1.76
C VAL A 45 -5.11 5.18 1.79
N ALA A 46 -4.43 4.40 2.62
CA ALA A 46 -4.72 2.98 2.80
C ALA A 46 -6.17 2.75 3.24
N ALA A 47 -6.64 3.50 4.24
CA ALA A 47 -8.03 3.43 4.71
C ALA A 47 -9.04 3.77 3.60
N GLY A 48 -8.76 4.81 2.80
CA GLY A 48 -9.58 5.17 1.64
C GLY A 48 -9.63 4.08 0.55
N MET A 49 -8.60 3.23 0.48
CA MET A 49 -8.52 2.07 -0.41
C MET A 49 -9.13 0.79 0.18
N ASN A 50 -9.75 0.85 1.37
CA ASN A 50 -10.17 -0.31 2.15
C ASN A 50 -9.00 -1.28 2.45
N ALA A 51 -7.81 -0.71 2.65
CA ALA A 51 -6.61 -1.41 3.07
C ALA A 51 -6.23 -0.98 4.49
N ARG A 52 -5.66 -1.90 5.25
CA ARG A 52 -5.06 -1.62 6.55
C ARG A 52 -3.56 -1.38 6.38
N LEU A 53 -3.04 -0.34 7.02
CA LEU A 53 -1.60 -0.11 7.09
C LEU A 53 -0.98 -1.10 8.10
N ASP A 54 -0.16 -2.03 7.62
CA ASP A 54 0.51 -3.03 8.47
C ASP A 54 1.86 -2.50 8.98
N SER A 55 2.56 -1.74 8.13
CA SER A 55 3.82 -1.09 8.51
C SER A 55 4.06 0.16 7.68
N CYS A 56 4.60 1.20 8.32
CA CYS A 56 5.15 2.37 7.66
C CYS A 56 6.56 2.65 8.20
N ARG A 57 7.53 2.78 7.31
CA ARG A 57 8.90 3.17 7.66
C ARG A 57 9.37 4.25 6.71
N LEU A 58 9.83 5.36 7.28
CA LEU A 58 10.47 6.43 6.52
C LEU A 58 11.99 6.37 6.75
N VAL A 59 12.75 6.26 5.66
CA VAL A 59 14.21 6.29 5.66
C VAL A 59 14.67 7.49 4.83
N GLY A 60 15.04 8.58 5.49
CA GLY A 60 15.26 9.86 4.82
C GLY A 60 13.96 10.36 4.17
N LEU A 61 13.94 10.39 2.83
CA LEU A 61 12.75 10.75 2.03
C LEU A 61 12.09 9.54 1.36
N VAL A 62 12.55 8.32 1.67
CA VAL A 62 12.04 7.08 1.09
C VAL A 62 11.06 6.43 2.06
N ALA A 63 9.81 6.30 1.65
CA ALA A 63 8.78 5.60 2.40
C ALA A 63 8.70 4.13 1.96
N GLU A 64 8.68 3.22 2.93
CA GLU A 64 8.39 1.81 2.77
C GLU A 64 7.06 1.49 3.45
N ILE A 65 6.10 1.03 2.66
CA ILE A 65 4.74 0.77 3.11
C ILE A 65 4.40 -0.70 2.89
N GLN A 66 3.73 -1.29 3.88
CA GLN A 66 3.05 -2.58 3.76
C GLN A 66 1.60 -2.40 4.17
N VAL A 67 0.70 -2.98 3.38
CA VAL A 67 -0.75 -2.96 3.65
C VAL A 67 -1.34 -4.35 3.50
N SER A 68 -2.47 -4.56 4.15
CA SER A 68 -3.32 -5.74 3.98
C SER A 68 -4.71 -5.33 3.51
N VAL A 69 -5.30 -6.12 2.63
CA VAL A 69 -6.68 -5.97 2.17
C VAL A 69 -7.39 -7.27 2.46
N THR A 70 -8.43 -7.20 3.29
CA THR A 70 -9.28 -8.33 3.61
C THR A 70 -10.49 -8.33 2.69
N THR A 71 -10.73 -9.42 1.98
CA THR A 71 -11.87 -9.58 1.07
C THR A 71 -12.58 -10.90 1.32
N GLU A 72 -13.91 -10.90 1.27
CA GLU A 72 -14.67 -12.14 1.24
C GLU A 72 -14.65 -12.75 -0.16
N LEU A 73 -14.13 -13.96 -0.27
CA LEU A 73 -14.23 -14.77 -1.48
C LEU A 73 -15.29 -15.84 -1.26
N ALA A 74 -16.28 -15.88 -2.15
CA ALA A 74 -17.44 -16.77 -2.06
C ALA A 74 -17.14 -18.28 -1.87
N VAL A 75 -15.90 -18.73 -2.13
CA VAL A 75 -15.48 -20.15 -2.04
C VAL A 75 -14.39 -20.40 -0.99
N VAL A 76 -13.63 -19.39 -0.60
CA VAL A 76 -12.49 -19.53 0.33
C VAL A 76 -12.79 -18.90 1.70
N GLY A 77 -13.88 -18.14 1.79
CA GLY A 77 -14.18 -17.31 2.97
C GLY A 77 -13.36 -16.02 2.94
N GLU A 78 -13.04 -15.50 4.12
CA GLU A 78 -12.20 -14.33 4.28
C GLU A 78 -10.78 -14.63 3.80
N ALA A 79 -10.29 -13.86 2.83
CA ALA A 79 -8.89 -13.92 2.41
C ALA A 79 -8.23 -12.56 2.58
N THR A 80 -6.99 -12.59 3.05
CA THR A 80 -6.15 -11.40 3.21
C THR A 80 -5.10 -11.38 2.11
N ALA A 81 -5.06 -10.28 1.35
CA ALA A 81 -4.02 -10.00 0.37
C ALA A 81 -3.08 -8.93 0.93
N HIS A 82 -1.77 -9.13 0.80
CA HIS A 82 -0.77 -8.16 1.22
C HIS A 82 -0.15 -7.44 0.03
N GLY A 83 0.06 -6.13 0.19
CA GLY A 83 0.76 -5.27 -0.75
C GLY A 83 1.95 -4.60 -0.08
N ARG A 84 3.03 -4.41 -0.84
CA ARG A 84 4.22 -3.68 -0.37
C ARG A 84 4.70 -2.76 -1.47
N ALA A 85 5.02 -1.53 -1.11
CA ALA A 85 5.56 -0.55 -2.02
C ALA A 85 6.64 0.31 -1.36
N ARG A 86 7.49 0.90 -2.20
CA ARG A 86 8.50 1.85 -1.79
C ARG A 86 8.46 3.04 -2.72
N ALA A 87 8.43 4.25 -2.17
CA ALA A 87 8.47 5.48 -2.94
C ALA A 87 9.44 6.49 -2.32
N GLY A 88 10.04 7.32 -3.15
CA GLY A 88 10.95 8.40 -2.77
C GLY A 88 11.17 9.34 -3.95
N PRO A 89 11.81 10.49 -3.74
CA PRO A 89 12.07 11.44 -4.80
C PRO A 89 12.94 10.82 -5.91
N VAL A 90 12.58 11.07 -7.16
CA VAL A 90 13.46 10.82 -8.31
C VAL A 90 14.54 11.90 -8.24
N SER A 91 15.75 11.52 -7.83
CA SER A 91 16.94 12.41 -7.74
C SER A 91 16.99 13.34 -6.52
N ALA A 92 17.79 12.97 -5.53
CA ALA A 92 18.72 13.92 -4.92
C ALA A 92 20.12 13.57 -5.44
N THR A 93 20.35 13.75 -6.74
CA THR A 93 21.72 13.89 -7.26
C THR A 93 22.10 15.34 -7.00
N PRO A 94 23.10 15.64 -6.13
CA PRO A 94 23.64 16.99 -6.03
C PRO A 94 24.33 17.37 -7.36
N PRO A 95 24.39 18.67 -7.71
CA PRO A 95 25.24 19.13 -8.82
C PRO A 95 26.71 18.82 -8.58
#